data_AF-A0A4E0Q8U0-F1
#
_entry.id   AF-A0A4E0Q8U0-F1
#
_cell.length_a   1.000
_cell.length_b   1.000
_cell.length_c   1.000
_cell.angle_alpha   90.00
_cell.angle_beta   90.00
_cell.angle_gamma   90.00
#
_symmetry.space_group_name_H-M   'P 1'
#
loop_
_entity.id
_entity.type
_entity.pdbx_description
1 polymer ?
#
loop_
_entity_poly.entity_id
_entity_poly.type
_entity_poly.pdbx_seq_one_letter_code
_entity_poly.pdbx_strand_id
1 'polypeptide(L)'
;MPYPVAHIMFFALCISAVMIYSVLGAFFRKELSRKNYMHILLLLFVGSGGALLPDIMAAYGILTGGSLEHCTIGPVSTHSLLFSSSAILFGIVVGYVAYRNSSKAAYMGVFAGSAFLSHLLLDDLARYEMDYFYPFYQPISIFSYLDSEVARTDFLHYELASYAFVLSIFLVIMIALFALSHLGFEFRYKSDK
;
A
#
# COMPACT_ATOMS: atom_id res chain seq x y z
N MET A 1 16.40 5.69 -1.96
CA MET A 1 15.05 5.15 -2.17
C MET A 1 14.39 5.90 -3.30
N PRO A 2 13.39 5.31 -3.98
CA PRO A 2 12.54 6.06 -4.87
C PRO A 2 12.02 7.29 -4.13
N TYR A 3 11.86 8.41 -4.82
CA TYR A 3 11.27 9.58 -4.16
C TYR A 3 9.84 9.25 -3.68
N PRO A 4 9.32 9.91 -2.64
CA PRO A 4 7.95 9.69 -2.14
C PRO A 4 6.87 9.73 -3.25
N VAL A 5 7.12 10.50 -4.31
CA VAL A 5 6.28 10.54 -5.51
C VAL A 5 6.26 9.20 -6.25
N ALA A 6 7.38 8.50 -6.38
CA ALA A 6 7.47 7.18 -6.98
C ALA A 6 6.72 6.12 -6.16
N HIS A 7 6.73 6.21 -4.83
CA HIS A 7 5.94 5.35 -3.95
C HIS A 7 4.44 5.57 -4.12
N ILE A 8 3.99 6.84 -4.13
CA ILE A 8 2.60 7.18 -4.45
C ILE A 8 2.23 6.65 -5.84
N MET A 9 3.11 6.81 -6.84
CA MET A 9 2.84 6.37 -8.21
C MET A 9 2.82 4.84 -8.34
N PHE A 10 3.65 4.11 -7.60
CA PHE A 10 3.64 2.66 -7.59
C PHE A 10 2.43 2.10 -6.85
N PHE A 11 2.08 2.65 -5.69
CA PHE A 11 0.82 2.34 -5.01
C PHE A 11 -0.37 2.67 -5.93
N ALA A 12 -0.36 3.85 -6.53
CA ALA A 12 -1.36 4.26 -7.50
C ALA A 12 -1.36 3.32 -8.70
N LEU A 13 -0.25 2.72 -9.12
CA LEU A 13 -0.17 1.73 -10.19
C LEU A 13 -0.71 0.36 -9.74
N CYS A 14 -0.33 -0.14 -8.57
CA CYS A 14 -0.84 -1.37 -7.97
C CYS A 14 -2.36 -1.31 -7.74
N ILE A 15 -2.87 -0.14 -7.33
CA ILE A 15 -4.30 0.10 -7.14
C ILE A 15 -4.95 0.69 -8.41
N SER A 16 -4.18 1.13 -9.41
CA SER A 16 -4.73 1.75 -10.64
C SER A 16 -5.59 0.76 -11.40
N ALA A 17 -5.25 -0.53 -11.43
CA ALA A 17 -6.13 -1.52 -12.04
C ALA A 17 -7.53 -1.50 -11.39
N VAL A 18 -7.58 -1.28 -10.07
CA VAL A 18 -8.82 -1.23 -9.29
C VAL A 18 -9.50 0.13 -9.39
N MET A 19 -8.75 1.23 -9.37
CA MET A 19 -9.25 2.59 -9.59
C MET A 19 -9.79 2.75 -11.00
N ILE A 20 -9.06 2.29 -12.02
CA ILE A 20 -9.48 2.24 -13.42
C ILE A 20 -10.72 1.37 -13.55
N TYR A 21 -10.75 0.17 -12.96
CA TYR A 21 -11.93 -0.68 -13.00
C TYR A 21 -13.15 -0.02 -12.31
N SER A 22 -12.93 0.63 -11.17
CA SER A 22 -13.99 1.30 -10.40
C SER A 22 -14.51 2.56 -11.11
N VAL A 23 -13.61 3.36 -11.68
CA VAL A 23 -13.92 4.57 -12.44
C VAL A 23 -14.58 4.22 -13.78
N LEU A 24 -14.03 3.24 -14.52
CA LEU A 24 -14.66 2.72 -15.74
C LEU A 24 -16.03 2.12 -15.43
N GLY A 25 -16.14 1.32 -14.37
CA GLY A 25 -17.41 0.73 -13.94
C GLY A 25 -18.46 1.77 -13.57
N ALA A 26 -18.07 2.88 -12.92
CA ALA A 26 -18.97 4.00 -12.62
C ALA A 26 -19.31 4.83 -13.87
N PHE A 27 -18.34 5.01 -14.77
CA PHE A 27 -18.49 5.73 -16.03
C PHE A 27 -19.44 4.98 -16.98
N PHE A 28 -19.25 3.68 -17.19
CA PHE A 28 -20.12 2.83 -18.01
C PHE A 28 -21.54 2.74 -17.45
N ARG A 29 -21.70 2.81 -16.12
CA ARG A 29 -23.02 2.82 -15.47
C ARG A 29 -23.72 4.19 -15.50
N LYS A 30 -23.06 5.27 -15.95
CA LYS A 30 -23.55 6.67 -15.86
C LYS A 30 -23.98 7.09 -14.45
N GLU A 31 -23.49 6.41 -13.42
CA GLU A 31 -23.82 6.65 -12.01
C GLU A 31 -22.79 7.61 -11.37
N LEU A 32 -22.26 8.58 -12.11
CA LEU A 32 -21.29 9.57 -11.60
C LEU A 32 -22.00 10.62 -10.72
N SER A 33 -22.34 10.23 -9.50
CA SER A 33 -22.86 11.13 -8.46
C SER A 33 -21.72 11.80 -7.69
N ARG A 34 -21.95 13.02 -7.17
CA ARG A 34 -21.03 13.73 -6.24
C ARG A 34 -20.59 12.84 -5.07
N LYS A 35 -21.47 11.96 -4.60
CA LYS A 35 -21.20 10.98 -3.55
C LYS A 35 -20.10 9.99 -3.95
N ASN A 36 -20.08 9.55 -5.21
CA ASN A 36 -19.09 8.60 -5.73
C ASN A 36 -17.72 9.27 -5.87
N TYR A 37 -17.67 10.54 -6.29
CA TYR A 37 -16.41 11.29 -6.36
C TYR A 37 -15.77 11.49 -4.98
N MET A 38 -16.56 11.85 -3.96
CA MET A 38 -16.06 11.99 -2.58
C MET A 38 -15.52 10.68 -2.02
N HIS A 39 -16.13 9.57 -2.39
CA HIS A 39 -15.71 8.24 -1.95
C HIS A 39 -14.39 7.81 -2.62
N ILE A 40 -14.19 8.13 -3.90
CA ILE A 40 -12.91 7.95 -4.59
C ILE A 40 -11.82 8.84 -3.99
N LEU A 41 -12.13 10.10 -3.72
CA LEU A 41 -11.19 11.05 -3.10
C LEU A 41 -10.76 10.57 -1.71
N LEU A 42 -11.69 10.01 -0.93
CA LEU A 42 -11.42 9.41 0.37
C LEU A 42 -10.45 8.23 0.26
N LEU A 43 -10.66 7.33 -0.70
CA LEU A 43 -9.73 6.23 -0.94
C LEU A 43 -8.36 6.70 -1.38
N LEU A 44 -8.30 7.68 -2.28
CA LEU A 44 -7.03 8.25 -2.72
C LEU A 44 -6.30 8.88 -1.53
N PHE A 45 -7.01 9.60 -0.66
CA PHE A 45 -6.45 10.19 0.54
C PHE A 45 -5.90 9.12 1.50
N VAL A 46 -6.70 8.11 1.83
CA VAL A 46 -6.28 7.06 2.78
C VAL A 46 -5.16 6.21 2.19
N GLY A 47 -5.26 5.85 0.92
CA GLY A 47 -4.27 5.06 0.21
C GLY A 47 -2.94 5.79 0.11
N SER A 48 -2.93 7.03 -0.38
CA SER A 48 -1.72 7.85 -0.44
C SER A 48 -1.13 8.11 0.94
N GLY A 49 -1.96 8.35 1.96
CA GLY A 49 -1.51 8.51 3.34
C GLY A 49 -0.84 7.25 3.89
N GLY A 50 -1.42 6.07 3.64
CA GLY A 50 -0.86 4.78 4.04
C GLY A 50 0.44 4.45 3.30
N ALA A 51 0.52 4.74 1.99
CA ALA A 51 1.72 4.55 1.19
C ALA A 51 2.84 5.54 1.56
N LEU A 52 2.54 6.78 1.94
CA LEU A 52 3.54 7.77 2.32
C LEU A 52 4.05 7.65 3.75
N LEU A 53 3.37 6.86 4.58
CA LEU A 53 3.67 6.78 6.01
C LEU A 53 5.10 6.30 6.32
N PRO A 54 5.67 5.30 5.60
CA PRO A 54 7.08 4.94 5.77
C PRO A 54 8.02 6.12 5.51
N ASP A 55 7.71 6.94 4.51
CA ASP A 55 8.49 8.11 4.05
C ASP A 55 8.22 9.40 4.83
N ILE A 56 7.47 9.35 5.93
CA ILE A 56 7.02 10.56 6.64
C ILE A 56 8.18 11.47 7.08
N MET A 57 9.35 10.91 7.38
CA MET A 57 10.55 11.68 7.73
C MET A 57 11.21 12.33 6.51
N ALA A 58 11.19 11.69 5.32
CA ALA A 58 11.60 12.36 4.09
C ALA A 58 10.67 13.53 3.77
N ALA A 59 9.35 13.32 3.90
CA ALA A 59 8.36 14.39 3.69
C ALA A 59 8.59 15.56 4.66
N TYR A 60 8.86 15.27 5.93
CA TYR A 60 9.20 16.28 6.93
C TYR A 60 10.52 17.00 6.60
N GLY A 61 11.55 16.27 6.17
CA GLY A 61 12.84 16.83 5.75
C GLY A 61 12.69 17.80 4.57
N ILE A 62 11.88 17.45 3.57
CA ILE A 62 11.56 18.34 2.44
C ILE A 62 10.91 19.64 2.91
N LEU A 63 9.97 19.57 3.85
CA LEU A 63 9.25 20.74 4.36
C LEU A 63 10.13 21.65 5.24
N THR A 64 11.10 21.07 5.95
CA THR A 64 11.94 21.79 6.92
C THR A 64 13.33 22.14 6.38
N GLY A 65 13.66 21.74 5.15
CA GLY A 65 15.00 21.90 4.56
C GLY A 65 16.06 21.00 5.21
N GLY A 66 15.63 19.90 5.83
CA GLY A 66 16.47 18.92 6.52
C GLY A 66 17.04 17.83 5.60
N SER A 67 17.57 16.76 6.21
CA SER A 67 18.08 15.59 5.46
C SER A 67 16.94 14.78 4.84
N LEU A 68 17.27 14.01 3.80
CA LEU A 68 16.38 13.02 3.18
C LEU A 68 16.53 11.63 3.82
N GLU A 69 17.11 11.53 5.01
CA GLU A 69 17.09 10.27 5.78
C GLU A 69 15.67 10.03 6.29
N HIS A 70 15.11 8.85 6.03
CA HIS A 70 13.67 8.63 6.17
C HIS A 70 13.26 7.26 6.70
N CYS A 71 14.23 6.40 7.01
CA CYS A 71 13.93 5.04 7.43
C CYS A 71 13.57 4.93 8.92
N THR A 72 13.78 5.99 9.70
CA THR A 72 13.59 5.95 11.16
C THR A 72 12.98 7.24 11.72
N ILE A 73 12.09 7.08 12.72
CA ILE A 73 11.69 8.15 13.64
C ILE A 73 12.33 7.83 14.98
N GLY A 74 13.41 8.55 15.32
CA GLY A 74 14.23 8.18 16.47
C GLY A 74 14.76 6.73 16.31
N PRO A 75 14.57 5.84 17.29
CA PRO A 75 15.05 4.45 17.18
C PRO A 75 14.09 3.52 16.40
N VAL A 76 12.92 4.01 15.98
CA VAL A 76 11.86 3.17 15.38
C VAL A 76 11.98 3.19 13.86
N SER A 77 12.11 2.00 13.25
CA SER A 77 12.06 1.85 11.80
C SER A 77 10.64 2.14 11.28
N THR A 78 10.50 3.20 10.47
CA THR A 78 9.24 3.58 9.83
C THR A 78 8.83 2.61 8.73
N HIS A 79 9.79 1.83 8.22
CA HIS A 79 9.58 0.82 7.19
C HIS A 79 9.29 -0.56 7.80
N SER A 80 8.94 -0.63 9.09
CA SER A 80 8.69 -1.90 9.77
C SER A 80 7.23 -2.37 9.69
N LEU A 81 7.02 -3.68 9.80
CA LEU A 81 5.70 -4.27 9.97
C LEU A 81 5.02 -3.76 11.24
N LEU A 82 5.77 -3.48 12.30
CA LEU A 82 5.22 -2.85 13.50
C LEU A 82 4.67 -1.46 13.18
N PHE A 83 5.40 -0.67 12.41
CA PHE A 83 4.97 0.67 12.02
C PHE A 83 3.75 0.65 11.08
N SER A 84 3.53 -0.43 10.32
CA SER A 84 2.31 -0.61 9.52
C SER A 84 1.02 -0.53 10.37
N SER A 85 1.09 -0.83 11.67
CA SER A 85 -0.04 -0.66 12.59
C SER A 85 -0.55 0.79 12.63
N SER A 86 0.33 1.78 12.46
CA SER A 86 -0.06 3.19 12.42
C SER A 86 -0.83 3.54 11.14
N ALA A 87 -0.49 2.94 9.99
CA ALA A 87 -1.26 3.05 8.76
C ALA A 87 -2.66 2.43 8.92
N ILE A 88 -2.74 1.25 9.55
CA ILE A 88 -4.01 0.58 9.84
C ILE A 88 -4.88 1.44 10.76
N LEU A 89 -4.31 1.95 11.86
CA LEU A 89 -5.02 2.83 12.79
C LEU A 89 -5.51 4.12 12.12
N PHE A 90 -4.66 4.73 11.29
CA PHE A 90 -5.05 5.89 10.49
C PHE A 90 -6.26 5.58 9.60
N GLY A 91 -6.22 4.47 8.86
CA GLY A 91 -7.35 4.02 8.03
C GLY A 91 -8.61 3.75 8.85
N ILE A 92 -8.49 3.11 10.03
CA ILE A 92 -9.63 2.87 10.94
C ILE A 92 -10.27 4.18 11.39
N VAL A 93 -9.46 5.14 11.85
CA VAL A 93 -9.97 6.43 12.34
C VAL A 93 -10.69 7.18 11.22
N VAL A 94 -10.05 7.32 10.06
CA VAL A 94 -10.64 8.00 8.90
C VAL A 94 -11.91 7.30 8.42
N GLY A 95 -11.87 5.97 8.33
CA GLY A 95 -13.02 5.15 7.94
C GLY A 95 -14.18 5.26 8.93
N TYR A 96 -13.91 5.32 10.24
CA TYR A 96 -14.93 5.52 11.26
C TYR A 96 -15.56 6.90 11.16
N VAL A 97 -14.75 7.95 10.96
CA VAL A 97 -15.26 9.32 10.76
C VAL A 97 -16.15 9.40 9.52
N ALA A 98 -15.74 8.78 8.41
CA ALA A 98 -16.44 8.82 7.14
C ALA A 98 -17.74 8.00 7.10
N TYR A 99 -17.71 6.76 7.63
CA TYR A 99 -18.84 5.83 7.53
C TYR A 99 -19.67 5.69 8.80
N ARG A 100 -19.16 6.14 9.95
CA ARG A 100 -19.77 5.94 11.27
C ARG A 100 -20.13 4.46 11.55
N ASN A 101 -19.31 3.55 11.01
CA ASN A 101 -19.52 2.12 11.08
C ASN A 101 -18.19 1.40 11.32
N SER A 102 -18.10 0.63 12.42
CA SER A 102 -16.86 -0.02 12.84
C SER A 102 -16.38 -1.10 11.87
N SER A 103 -17.30 -1.81 11.19
CA SER A 103 -16.94 -2.82 10.19
C SER A 103 -16.28 -2.14 8.98
N LYS A 104 -16.90 -1.10 8.42
CA LYS A 104 -16.30 -0.32 7.31
C LYS A 104 -15.00 0.38 7.72
N ALA A 105 -14.90 0.83 8.96
CA ALA A 105 -13.67 1.38 9.50
C ALA A 105 -12.53 0.35 9.51
N ALA A 106 -12.80 -0.88 9.96
CA ALA A 106 -11.81 -1.96 9.93
C ALA A 106 -11.31 -2.24 8.51
N TYR A 107 -12.21 -2.30 7.52
CA TYR A 107 -11.82 -2.48 6.12
C TYR A 107 -11.04 -1.30 5.55
N MET A 108 -11.34 -0.06 5.97
CA MET A 108 -10.51 1.10 5.62
C MET A 108 -9.10 1.00 6.22
N GLY A 109 -8.97 0.44 7.42
CA GLY A 109 -7.68 0.09 8.02
C GLY A 109 -6.90 -0.95 7.21
N VAL A 110 -7.57 -2.03 6.80
CA VAL A 110 -6.96 -3.06 5.93
C VAL A 110 -6.51 -2.46 4.60
N PHE A 111 -7.32 -1.57 4.02
CA PHE A 111 -6.97 -0.85 2.80
C PHE A 111 -5.71 0.02 3.00
N ALA A 112 -5.66 0.82 4.08
CA ALA A 112 -4.47 1.62 4.42
C ALA A 112 -3.22 0.75 4.68
N GLY A 113 -3.39 -0.40 5.35
CA GLY A 113 -2.33 -1.37 5.55
C GLY A 113 -1.81 -1.97 4.24
N SER A 114 -2.70 -2.27 3.29
CA SER A 114 -2.28 -2.73 1.95
C SER A 114 -1.49 -1.67 1.18
N ALA A 115 -1.82 -0.38 1.37
CA ALA A 115 -1.07 0.73 0.81
C ALA A 115 0.35 0.81 1.38
N PHE A 116 0.46 0.67 2.71
CA PHE A 116 1.75 0.59 3.39
C PHE A 116 2.59 -0.60 2.89
N LEU A 117 1.99 -1.79 2.77
CA LEU A 117 2.70 -2.97 2.26
C LEU A 117 3.17 -2.80 0.81
N SER A 118 2.40 -2.09 -0.02
CA SER A 118 2.82 -1.79 -1.39
C SER A 118 4.05 -0.87 -1.45
N HIS A 119 4.20 0.04 -0.48
CA HIS A 119 5.39 0.86 -0.34
C HIS A 119 6.60 0.00 -0.01
N LEU A 120 6.50 -0.84 1.01
CA LEU A 120 7.60 -1.76 1.40
C LEU A 120 8.00 -2.67 0.24
N LEU A 121 7.02 -3.17 -0.52
CA LEU A 121 7.26 -3.97 -1.71
C LEU A 121 8.05 -3.22 -2.78
N LEU A 122 7.81 -1.91 -2.94
CA LEU A 122 8.59 -1.08 -3.87
C LEU A 122 10.03 -0.84 -3.38
N ASP A 123 10.21 -0.64 -2.08
CA ASP A 123 11.55 -0.46 -1.50
C ASP A 123 12.39 -1.74 -1.65
N ASP A 124 11.78 -2.90 -1.44
CA ASP A 124 12.43 -4.19 -1.73
C ASP A 124 12.78 -4.34 -3.22
N LEU A 125 11.88 -3.93 -4.12
CA LEU A 125 12.13 -3.87 -5.58
C LEU A 125 13.32 -2.96 -5.94
N ALA A 126 13.47 -1.85 -5.21
CA ALA A 126 14.52 -0.88 -5.43
C ALA A 126 15.83 -1.22 -4.68
N ARG A 127 15.89 -2.42 -4.06
CA ARG A 127 17.05 -3.03 -3.40
C ARG A 127 17.57 -2.25 -2.21
N TYR A 128 16.68 -1.81 -1.34
CA TYR A 128 17.12 -1.20 -0.10
C TYR A 128 17.13 -2.22 1.04
N GLU A 129 18.27 -2.32 1.73
CA GLU A 129 18.40 -3.06 2.99
C GLU A 129 17.55 -2.35 4.04
N MET A 130 16.34 -2.88 4.28
CA MET A 130 15.37 -2.30 5.20
C MET A 130 15.16 -3.22 6.40
N ASP A 131 15.12 -2.62 7.59
CA ASP A 131 14.81 -3.31 8.84
C ASP A 131 13.28 -3.43 9.01
N TYR A 132 12.68 -4.39 8.32
CA TYR A 132 11.23 -4.62 8.37
C TYR A 132 10.76 -5.21 9.70
N PHE A 133 11.63 -5.95 10.41
CA PHE A 133 11.30 -6.74 11.61
C PHE A 133 11.69 -6.06 12.94
N TYR A 134 11.61 -4.73 13.01
CA TYR A 134 11.80 -3.99 14.26
C TYR A 134 10.96 -4.58 15.43
N PRO A 135 11.53 -4.76 16.64
CA PRO A 135 12.83 -4.28 17.12
C PRO A 135 14.02 -5.22 16.83
N PHE A 136 13.83 -6.29 16.06
CA PHE A 136 14.93 -7.15 15.62
C PHE A 136 15.61 -6.49 14.42
N TYR A 137 16.76 -5.86 14.67
CA TYR A 137 17.61 -5.20 13.67
C TYR A 137 18.40 -6.23 12.84
N GLN A 138 17.68 -7.16 12.24
CA GLN A 138 18.23 -8.00 11.19
C GLN A 138 17.65 -7.48 9.87
N PRO A 139 18.48 -7.19 8.85
CA PRO A 139 18.01 -6.82 7.52
C PRO A 139 17.42 -8.07 6.86
N ILE A 140 16.23 -8.47 7.33
CA ILE A 140 15.43 -9.53 6.74
C ILE A 140 14.41 -8.81 5.88
N SER A 141 14.66 -8.79 4.57
CA SER A 141 13.64 -8.41 3.60
C SER A 141 12.42 -9.30 3.78
N ILE A 142 11.21 -8.71 3.87
CA ILE A 142 9.95 -9.48 3.91
C ILE A 142 9.85 -10.36 2.65
N PHE A 143 10.47 -9.91 1.57
CA PHE A 143 10.56 -10.58 0.29
C PHE A 143 11.99 -11.03 0.00
N SER A 144 12.70 -11.63 0.97
CA SER A 144 14.12 -12.04 0.89
C SER A 144 14.55 -12.81 -0.36
N TYR A 145 13.63 -13.41 -1.10
CA TYR A 145 13.90 -14.02 -2.40
C TYR A 145 14.10 -13.00 -3.54
N LEU A 146 13.77 -11.73 -3.34
CA LEU A 146 14.00 -10.62 -4.28
C LEU A 146 15.46 -10.18 -4.39
N ASP A 147 16.34 -10.71 -3.53
CA ASP A 147 17.74 -10.40 -3.61
C ASP A 147 18.35 -10.96 -4.92
N SER A 148 18.82 -10.05 -5.76
CA SER A 148 19.45 -10.37 -7.03
C SER A 148 20.77 -11.12 -6.89
N GLU A 149 21.39 -11.13 -5.70
CA GLU A 149 22.55 -11.99 -5.43
C GLU A 149 22.13 -13.46 -5.30
N VAL A 150 20.98 -13.75 -4.69
CA VAL A 150 20.38 -15.10 -4.65
C VAL A 150 19.90 -15.52 -6.05
N ALA A 151 19.38 -14.57 -6.82
CA ALA A 151 18.98 -14.80 -8.22
C ALA A 151 20.18 -15.00 -9.18
N ARG A 152 21.40 -14.64 -8.76
CA ARG A 152 22.65 -14.85 -9.51
C ARG A 152 23.29 -16.21 -9.26
N THR A 153 22.85 -16.95 -8.25
CA THR A 153 23.47 -18.22 -7.86
C THR A 153 23.08 -19.39 -8.78
N ASP A 154 21.81 -19.47 -9.24
CA ASP A 154 21.32 -20.49 -10.19
C ASP A 154 19.93 -20.12 -10.75
N PHE A 155 19.58 -20.62 -11.94
CA PHE A 155 18.29 -20.45 -12.63
C PHE A 155 17.10 -20.79 -11.73
N LEU A 156 17.18 -21.86 -10.94
CA LEU A 156 16.10 -22.28 -10.04
C LEU A 156 15.81 -21.23 -8.96
N HIS A 157 16.85 -20.56 -8.43
CA HIS A 157 16.69 -19.49 -7.45
C HIS A 157 16.08 -18.24 -8.08
N TYR A 158 16.48 -17.89 -9.30
CA TYR A 158 15.88 -16.79 -10.07
C TYR A 158 14.39 -17.02 -10.35
N GLU A 159 14.01 -18.24 -10.74
CA GLU A 159 12.60 -18.60 -10.97
C GLU A 159 11.79 -18.53 -9.67
N LEU A 160 12.26 -19.13 -8.57
CA LEU A 160 11.60 -19.06 -7.26
C LEU A 160 11.44 -17.62 -6.77
N ALA A 161 12.47 -16.79 -6.93
CA ALA A 161 12.44 -15.36 -6.64
C ALA A 161 11.35 -14.63 -7.43
N SER A 162 11.29 -14.88 -8.73
CA SER A 162 10.29 -14.30 -9.62
C SER A 162 8.87 -14.73 -9.25
N TYR A 163 8.67 -16.00 -8.88
CA TYR A 163 7.37 -16.50 -8.41
C TYR A 163 6.95 -15.87 -7.07
N ALA A 164 7.86 -15.83 -6.09
CA ALA A 164 7.59 -15.22 -4.79
C ALA A 164 7.25 -13.73 -4.94
N PHE A 165 7.92 -13.04 -5.85
CA PHE A 165 7.65 -11.65 -6.20
C PHE A 165 6.24 -11.43 -6.76
N VAL A 166 5.88 -12.17 -7.82
CA VAL A 166 4.56 -12.07 -8.45
C VAL A 166 3.46 -12.40 -7.43
N LEU A 167 3.68 -13.42 -6.60
CA LEU A 167 2.77 -13.81 -5.54
C LEU A 167 2.57 -12.68 -4.51
N SER A 168 3.65 -11.98 -4.17
CA SER A 168 3.62 -10.87 -3.20
C SER A 168 2.84 -9.67 -3.72
N ILE A 169 3.06 -9.27 -4.98
CA ILE A 169 2.25 -8.26 -5.67
C ILE A 169 0.77 -8.70 -5.66
N PHE A 170 0.52 -9.94 -6.06
CA PHE A 170 -0.85 -10.46 -6.14
C PHE A 170 -1.54 -10.45 -4.78
N LEU A 171 -0.84 -10.82 -3.71
CA LEU A 171 -1.36 -10.82 -2.34
C LEU A 171 -1.72 -9.40 -1.87
N VAL A 172 -0.84 -8.41 -2.09
CA VAL A 172 -1.13 -7.01 -1.76
C VAL A 172 -2.35 -6.50 -2.51
N ILE A 173 -2.46 -6.80 -3.81
CA ILE A 173 -3.63 -6.45 -4.63
C ILE A 173 -4.89 -7.13 -4.07
N MET A 174 -4.82 -8.42 -3.74
CA MET A 174 -5.96 -9.18 -3.22
C MET A 174 -6.46 -8.64 -1.87
N ILE A 175 -5.56 -8.22 -0.97
CA ILE A 175 -5.93 -7.59 0.30
C ILE A 175 -6.66 -6.25 0.04
N ALA A 176 -6.11 -5.43 -0.87
CA ALA A 176 -6.74 -4.17 -1.24
C ALA A 176 -8.14 -4.39 -1.85
N LEU A 177 -8.26 -5.34 -2.76
CA LEU A 177 -9.53 -5.73 -3.39
C LEU A 177 -10.56 -6.26 -2.39
N PHE A 178 -10.11 -7.10 -1.45
CA PHE A 178 -10.94 -7.61 -0.38
C PHE A 178 -11.48 -6.50 0.52
N ALA A 179 -10.63 -5.51 0.87
CA ALA A 179 -11.09 -4.35 1.63
C ALA A 179 -12.12 -3.53 0.85
N LEU A 180 -11.87 -3.29 -0.43
CA LEU A 180 -12.73 -2.48 -1.29
C LEU A 180 -14.11 -3.11 -1.52
N SER A 181 -14.20 -4.43 -1.63
CA SER A 181 -15.49 -5.13 -1.78
C SER A 181 -16.42 -4.88 -0.58
N HIS A 182 -15.87 -4.77 0.62
CA HIS A 182 -16.63 -4.47 1.84
C HIS A 182 -16.90 -2.97 2.05
N LEU A 183 -16.16 -2.10 1.36
CA LEU A 183 -16.39 -0.66 1.34
C LEU A 183 -17.48 -0.24 0.34
N GLY A 184 -18.08 -1.21 -0.37
CA GLY A 184 -19.16 -0.97 -1.33
C GLY A 184 -18.66 -0.77 -2.77
N PHE A 185 -17.38 -1.03 -3.05
CA PHE A 185 -16.91 -1.32 -4.41
C PHE A 185 -17.21 -2.78 -4.71
N GLU A 186 -18.49 -3.15 -4.59
CA GLU A 186 -18.92 -4.43 -5.11
C GLU A 186 -18.64 -4.38 -6.61
N PHE A 187 -17.87 -5.36 -7.07
CA PHE A 187 -17.87 -5.86 -8.44
C PHE A 187 -19.29 -6.35 -8.76
N ARG A 188 -20.27 -5.45 -8.80
CA ARG A 188 -21.62 -5.75 -9.23
C ARG A 188 -21.53 -6.01 -10.72
N TYR A 189 -21.17 -7.23 -11.10
CA TYR A 189 -21.81 -7.85 -12.24
C TYR A 189 -23.29 -7.85 -11.85
N LYS A 190 -24.06 -6.87 -12.35
CA LYS A 190 -25.50 -7.08 -12.40
C LYS A 190 -25.63 -8.33 -13.27
N SER A 191 -25.96 -9.46 -12.65
CA SER A 191 -26.67 -10.48 -13.41
C SER A 191 -27.97 -9.78 -13.80
N ASP A 192 -28.04 -9.30 -15.03
CA ASP A 192 -29.29 -8.82 -15.60
C ASP A 192 -30.32 -9.92 -15.33
N LYS A 193 -31.43 -9.50 -14.70
CA LYS A 193 -32.67 -10.27 -14.61
C LYS A 193 -33.60 -9.75 -15.69
#